data_AF-A0A7Y2G6M6-F1
#
_entry.id   AF-A0A7Y2G6M6-F1
#
_cell.length_a   1.000
_cell.length_b   1.000
_cell.length_c   1.000
_cell.angle_alpha   90.00
_cell.angle_beta   90.00
_cell.angle_gamma   90.00
#
_symmetry.space_group_name_H-M   'P 1'
#
loop_
_entity.id
_entity.type
_entity.pdbx_description
1 polymer ?
#
loop_
_entity_poly.entity_id
_entity_poly.type
_entity_poly.pdbx_seq_one_letter_code
_entity_poly.pdbx_strand_id
1 'polypeptide(L)'
;MTDECRGNPDCEKVHELLGDYLDDELKAVVCEELELHMKECPDCRVHVDSVKKVIRLYREATDRGLPVDIRIRLRDVMKQARESRDPSGP
;
A
#
# COMPACT_ATOMS: atom_id res chain seq x y z
N MET A 1 -5.66 -10.21 -19.47
CA MET A 1 -6.62 -11.29 -19.20
C MET A 1 -6.69 -12.18 -20.42
N THR A 2 -5.68 -13.03 -20.55
CA THR A 2 -5.67 -14.20 -21.42
C THR A 2 -6.63 -15.26 -20.87
N ASP A 3 -6.90 -16.28 -21.67
CA ASP A 3 -7.83 -17.38 -21.35
C ASP A 3 -7.43 -18.13 -20.05
N GLU A 4 -6.13 -18.17 -19.72
CA GLU A 4 -5.55 -18.92 -18.59
C GLU A 4 -5.89 -18.35 -17.21
N CYS A 5 -6.25 -17.07 -17.12
CA CYS A 5 -6.59 -16.43 -15.84
C CYS A 5 -8.07 -16.64 -15.45
N ARG A 6 -8.92 -17.00 -16.41
CA ARG A 6 -10.38 -17.05 -16.22
C ARG A 6 -10.80 -18.39 -15.60
N GLY A 7 -11.35 -18.37 -14.38
CA GLY A 7 -11.86 -19.56 -13.69
C GLY A 7 -10.84 -20.31 -12.84
N ASN A 8 -9.66 -19.75 -12.60
CA ASN A 8 -8.74 -20.23 -11.58
C ASN A 8 -9.17 -19.64 -10.21
N PRO A 9 -9.41 -20.48 -9.19
CA PRO A 9 -9.86 -20.03 -7.87
C PRO A 9 -8.86 -19.09 -7.17
N ASP A 10 -7.56 -19.22 -7.44
CA ASP A 10 -6.55 -18.32 -6.87
C ASP A 10 -6.60 -16.93 -7.53
N CYS A 11 -6.95 -16.86 -8.83
CA CYS A 11 -7.21 -15.58 -9.50
C CYS A 11 -8.44 -14.90 -8.90
N GLU A 12 -9.53 -15.66 -8.69
CA GLU A 12 -10.75 -15.16 -8.07
C GLU A 12 -10.48 -14.64 -6.66
N LYS A 13 -9.69 -15.38 -5.88
CA LYS A 13 -9.24 -14.96 -4.54
C LYS A 13 -8.46 -13.64 -4.57
N VAL A 14 -7.57 -13.45 -5.56
CA VAL A 14 -6.88 -12.15 -5.76
C VAL A 14 -7.90 -11.05 -6.04
N HIS A 15 -8.88 -11.27 -6.90
CA HIS A 15 -9.90 -10.25 -7.21
C HIS A 15 -10.78 -9.90 -6.01
N GLU A 16 -11.20 -10.90 -5.23
CA GLU A 16 -12.04 -10.71 -4.05
C GLU A 16 -11.31 -9.98 -2.92
N LEU A 17 -10.03 -10.31 -2.70
CA LEU A 17 -9.23 -9.76 -1.60
C LEU A 17 -8.38 -8.55 -2.01
N LEU A 18 -8.52 -8.06 -3.25
CA LEU A 18 -7.66 -7.01 -3.75
C LEU A 18 -7.77 -5.71 -2.94
N GLY A 19 -8.98 -5.35 -2.50
CA GLY A 19 -9.21 -4.16 -1.66
C GLY A 19 -8.39 -4.24 -0.37
N ASP A 20 -8.68 -5.26 0.44
CA ASP A 20 -8.01 -5.52 1.71
C ASP A 20 -6.48 -5.67 1.54
N TYR A 21 -6.02 -6.25 0.42
CA TYR A 21 -4.60 -6.35 0.10
C TYR A 21 -3.97 -4.97 -0.17
N LEU A 22 -4.66 -4.08 -0.89
CA LEU A 22 -4.17 -2.73 -1.20
C LEU A 22 -4.20 -1.79 0.00
N ASP A 23 -5.07 -2.06 0.98
CA ASP A 23 -5.23 -1.30 2.21
C ASP A 23 -4.41 -1.86 3.39
N ASP A 24 -3.57 -2.89 3.16
CA ASP A 24 -2.75 -3.57 4.18
C ASP A 24 -3.58 -4.16 5.35
N GLU A 25 -4.84 -4.56 5.10
CA GLU A 25 -5.76 -5.09 6.12
C GLU A 25 -5.78 -6.63 6.18
N LEU A 26 -5.10 -7.29 5.24
CA LEU A 26 -4.96 -8.74 5.22
C LEU A 26 -3.93 -9.25 6.24
N LYS A 27 -4.15 -10.49 6.70
CA LYS A 27 -3.15 -11.22 7.48
C LYS A 27 -1.94 -11.52 6.58
N ALA A 28 -0.73 -11.41 7.14
CA ALA A 28 0.53 -11.64 6.41
C ALA A 28 0.55 -12.96 5.61
N VAL A 29 0.07 -14.06 6.18
CA VAL A 29 -0.01 -15.37 5.50
C VAL A 29 -0.86 -15.30 4.22
N VAL A 30 -1.97 -14.55 4.25
CA VAL A 30 -2.85 -14.40 3.08
C VAL A 30 -2.18 -13.52 2.03
N CYS A 31 -1.49 -12.46 2.45
CA CYS A 31 -0.69 -11.64 1.52
C CYS A 31 0.35 -12.47 0.78
N GLU A 32 1.09 -13.33 1.50
CA GLU A 32 2.09 -14.22 0.90
C GLU A 32 1.49 -15.18 -0.14
N GLU A 33 0.30 -15.74 0.13
CA GLU A 33 -0.42 -16.60 -0.81
C GLU A 33 -0.81 -15.85 -2.10
N LEU A 34 -1.38 -14.64 -1.97
CA LEU A 34 -1.74 -13.82 -3.13
C LEU A 34 -0.50 -13.41 -3.93
N GLU A 35 0.59 -13.07 -3.26
CA GLU A 35 1.86 -12.71 -3.89
C GLU A 35 2.52 -13.88 -4.61
N LEU A 36 2.40 -15.09 -4.07
CA LEU A 36 2.86 -16.29 -4.76
C LEU A 36 2.09 -16.48 -6.07
N HIS A 37 0.76 -16.38 -6.03
CA HIS A 37 -0.05 -16.47 -7.23
C HIS A 37 0.31 -15.39 -8.26
N MET A 38 0.49 -14.13 -7.84
CA MET A 38 0.89 -13.04 -8.74
C MET A 38 2.28 -13.24 -9.38
N LYS A 39 3.16 -14.06 -8.80
CA LYS A 39 4.43 -14.42 -9.45
C LYS A 39 4.22 -15.40 -10.60
N GLU A 40 3.22 -16.27 -10.49
CA GLU A 40 2.92 -17.33 -11.45
C GLU A 40 1.86 -16.93 -12.48
N CYS A 41 1.03 -15.92 -12.18
CA CYS A 41 -0.04 -15.42 -13.03
C CYS A 41 0.24 -13.97 -13.48
N PRO A 42 0.79 -13.76 -14.70
CA PRO A 42 1.09 -12.42 -15.23
C PRO A 42 -0.14 -11.52 -15.32
N ASP A 43 -1.33 -12.08 -15.56
CA ASP A 43 -2.57 -11.34 -15.68
C ASP A 43 -3.01 -10.72 -14.35
N CYS A 44 -3.02 -11.50 -13.27
CA CYS A 44 -3.32 -10.99 -11.94
C CYS A 44 -2.29 -9.93 -11.54
N ARG A 45 -1.00 -10.14 -11.81
CA ARG A 45 0.04 -9.13 -11.57
C ARG A 45 -0.25 -7.81 -12.29
N VAL A 46 -0.53 -7.87 -13.60
CA VAL A 46 -0.84 -6.67 -14.40
C VAL A 46 -2.11 -5.98 -13.91
N HIS A 47 -3.13 -6.74 -13.50
CA HIS A 47 -4.35 -6.19 -12.94
C HIS A 47 -4.08 -5.41 -11.65
N VAL A 48 -3.39 -6.03 -10.68
CA VAL A 48 -3.02 -5.40 -9.41
C VAL A 48 -2.15 -4.17 -9.63
N ASP A 49 -1.14 -4.25 -10.49
CA ASP A 49 -0.26 -3.11 -10.82
C ASP A 49 -1.05 -1.95 -11.45
N SER A 50 -2.05 -2.25 -12.27
CA SER A 50 -2.92 -1.24 -12.88
C SER A 50 -3.75 -0.52 -11.83
N VAL A 51 -4.33 -1.24 -10.87
CA VAL A 51 -5.10 -0.63 -9.76
C VAL A 51 -4.18 0.20 -8.86
N LYS A 52 -3.00 -0.31 -8.49
CA LYS A 52 -1.97 0.45 -7.75
C LYS A 52 -1.60 1.75 -8.47
N LYS A 53 -1.48 1.71 -9.80
CA LYS A 53 -1.20 2.89 -10.62
C LYS A 53 -2.35 3.90 -10.56
N VAL A 54 -3.60 3.47 -10.64
CA VAL A 54 -4.76 4.36 -10.50
C VAL A 54 -4.75 5.05 -9.13
N ILE A 55 -4.52 4.30 -8.04
CA ILE A 55 -4.42 4.85 -6.67
C ILE A 55 -3.31 5.91 -6.60
N ARG A 56 -2.12 5.59 -7.14
CA ARG A 56 -1.00 6.52 -7.18
C ARG A 56 -1.34 7.81 -7.93
N LEU A 57 -1.93 7.70 -9.12
CA LEU A 57 -2.32 8.87 -9.93
C LEU A 57 -3.32 9.75 -9.18
N TYR A 58 -4.29 9.15 -8.48
CA TYR A 58 -5.25 9.91 -7.68
C TYR A 58 -4.58 10.62 -6.49
N ARG A 59 -3.68 9.94 -5.78
CA ARG A 59 -2.89 10.54 -4.68
C ARG A 59 -2.06 11.72 -5.19
N GLU A 60 -1.36 11.58 -6.32
CA GLU A 60 -0.57 12.67 -6.92
C GLU A 60 -1.44 13.84 -7.37
N ALA A 61 -2.59 13.58 -8.01
CA ALA A 61 -3.51 14.63 -8.45
C ALA A 61 -4.16 15.40 -7.28
N THR A 62 -4.30 14.75 -6.13
CA THR A 62 -4.90 15.32 -4.92
C THR A 62 -3.88 15.84 -3.91
N ASP A 63 -2.58 15.67 -4.17
CA ASP A 63 -1.49 16.10 -3.31
C ASP A 63 -1.41 17.64 -3.27
N ARG A 64 -2.25 18.23 -2.43
CA ARG A 64 -2.12 19.60 -1.96
C ARG A 64 -1.11 19.58 -0.82
N GLY A 65 0.17 19.43 -1.18
CA GLY A 65 1.26 19.25 -0.23
C GLY A 65 1.12 20.11 1.02
N LEU A 66 1.47 19.56 2.18
CA LEU A 66 1.27 20.20 3.50
C LEU A 66 1.73 21.67 3.50
N PRO A 67 0.91 22.63 3.95
CA PRO A 67 1.35 24.01 4.12
C PRO A 67 2.65 24.12 4.92
N VAL A 68 3.51 25.07 4.55
CA VAL A 68 4.88 25.16 5.09
C VAL A 68 4.89 25.36 6.61
N ASP A 69 3.95 26.12 7.13
CA ASP A 69 3.75 26.37 8.55
C ASP A 69 3.39 25.07 9.30
N ILE A 70 2.53 24.24 8.73
CA ILE A 70 2.17 22.93 9.29
C ILE A 70 3.38 22.00 9.29
N ARG A 71 4.18 21.97 8.21
CA ARG A 71 5.42 21.17 8.14
C ARG A 71 6.45 21.57 9.20
N ILE A 72 6.60 22.87 9.44
CA ILE A 72 7.52 23.40 10.47
C ILE A 72 7.02 22.97 11.86
N ARG A 73 5.75 23.25 12.17
CA ARG A 73 5.15 22.89 13.47
C ARG A 73 5.23 21.41 13.76
N LEU A 74 4.93 20.56 12.76
CA LEU A 74 5.04 19.10 12.92
C LEU A 74 6.47 18.66 13.24
N ARG A 75 7.46 19.23 12.54
CA ARG A 75 8.88 18.95 12.79
C ARG A 75 9.31 19.34 14.19
N ASP A 76 8.87 20.51 14.67
CA ASP A 76 9.21 21.00 16.00
C ASP A 76 8.59 20.12 17.09
N VAL A 77 7.32 19.74 16.95
CA VAL A 77 6.65 18.80 17.86
C VAL A 77 7.36 17.43 17.85
N MET A 78 7.75 16.92 16.69
CA MET A 78 8.49 15.65 16.59
C MET A 78 9.87 15.72 17.27
N LYS A 79 10.58 16.86 17.20
CA LYS A 79 11.84 17.06 17.92
C LYS A 79 11.64 17.07 19.42
N GLN A 80 10.69 17.86 19.90
CA GLN A 80 10.34 17.94 21.33
C GLN A 80 9.91 16.57 21.89
N ALA A 81 9.15 15.79 21.12
CA ALA A 81 8.72 14.45 21.51
C ALA A 81 9.88 13.45 21.62
N ARG A 82 10.98 13.66 20.88
CA ARG A 82 12.20 12.84 20.96
C ARG A 82 13.05 13.24 22.17
N GLU A 83 13.22 14.55 22.39
CA GLU A 83 13.97 15.09 23.54
C GLU A 83 13.31 14.75 24.89
N SER A 84 11.98 14.73 24.94
CA SER A 84 11.23 14.32 26.14
C SER A 84 11.20 12.81 26.37
N ARG A 85 11.47 11.99 25.33
CA ARG A 85 11.61 10.54 25.43
C ARG A 85 13.03 10.07 25.74
N ASP A 86 14.02 10.93 25.57
CA ASP A 86 15.40 10.68 25.97
C ASP A 86 15.80 11.65 27.10
N PRO A 87 15.48 11.35 28.37
CA PRO A 87 15.93 12.17 29.50
C PRO A 87 17.44 12.04 29.77
N SER A 88 18.22 11.43 28.86
CA SER A 88 19.60 11.00 29.09
C SER A 88 20.49 11.15 27.85
N GLY A 89 20.62 12.37 27.34
CA GLY A 89 21.74 12.65 26.43
C GLY A 89 22.18 14.11 26.40
N PRO A 90 23.48 14.37 26.16
CA PRO A 90 24.65 13.84 26.87
C PRO A 90 24.84 14.43 28.28
#